data_AF-A0A960BAH1-F1
#
_entry.id   AF-A0A960BAH1-F1
#
_cell.length_a   1.000
_cell.length_b   1.000
_cell.length_c   1.000
_cell.angle_alpha   90.00
_cell.angle_beta   90.00
_cell.angle_gamma   90.00
#
_symmetry.space_group_name_H-M   'P 1'
#
loop_
_entity.id
_entity.type
_entity.pdbx_description
1 polymer ?
#
loop_
_entity_poly.entity_id
_entity_poly.type
_entity_poly.pdbx_seq_one_letter_code
_entity_poly.pdbx_strand_id
1 'polypeptide(L)'
;GRGLPEPRRQSLRVGVDGKRYIDAEWPEYGVTLEVQGAGHGELLRALDDDVRLVELSTEGSCAVSISVLTLRANPDAFFRAFAELLASRGWLRPAS
;
A
#
# COMPACT_ATOMS: atom_id res chain seq x y z
N GLY A 1 -1.48 10.28 8.86
CA GLY A 1 -2.55 11.18 9.37
C GLY A 1 -3.92 10.82 8.82
N ARG A 2 -4.76 10.17 9.65
CA ARG A 2 -6.20 9.83 9.53
C ARG A 2 -6.60 8.85 10.67
N GLY A 3 -5.99 9.02 11.84
CA GLY A 3 -6.03 8.03 12.93
C GLY A 3 -5.20 6.76 12.71
N LEU A 4 -4.64 6.55 11.50
CA LEU A 4 -3.72 5.44 11.20
C LEU A 4 -2.37 5.58 11.92
N PRO A 5 -1.67 4.46 12.21
CA PRO A 5 -0.31 4.51 12.74
C PRO A 5 0.62 5.16 11.72
N GLU A 6 1.68 5.83 12.17
CA GLU A 6 2.59 6.54 11.26
C GLU A 6 3.43 5.52 10.45
N PRO A 7 3.46 5.62 9.11
CA PRO A 7 4.30 4.75 8.30
C PRO A 7 5.76 5.21 8.31
N ARG A 8 6.67 4.30 7.96
CA ARG A 8 7.96 4.71 7.38
C ARG A 8 7.73 5.07 5.92
N ARG A 9 8.22 6.22 5.48
CA ARG A 9 8.00 6.72 4.12
C ARG A 9 9.24 6.51 3.27
N GLN A 10 9.05 6.30 1.97
CA GLN A 10 10.13 6.22 0.97
C GLN A 10 11.23 5.22 1.37
N SER A 11 10.82 4.07 1.90
CA SER A 11 11.77 3.07 2.40
C SER A 11 12.40 2.32 1.23
N LEU A 12 13.73 2.29 1.19
CA LEU A 12 14.48 1.56 0.17
C LEU A 12 14.46 0.07 0.50
N ARG A 13 13.92 -0.74 -0.39
CA ARG A 13 13.94 -2.20 -0.30
C ARG A 13 14.81 -2.78 -1.40
N VAL A 14 15.67 -3.72 -1.03
CA VAL A 14 16.50 -4.48 -1.97
C VAL A 14 15.81 -5.81 -2.19
N GLY A 15 15.30 -6.05 -3.39
CA GLY A 15 14.74 -7.32 -3.84
C GLY A 15 15.65 -8.01 -4.84
N VAL A 16 15.22 -9.18 -5.33
CA VAL A 16 15.97 -10.00 -6.29
C VAL A 16 16.25 -9.24 -7.59
N ASP A 17 15.31 -8.36 -8.00
CA ASP A 17 15.40 -7.55 -9.21
C ASP A 17 16.02 -6.15 -8.98
N GLY A 18 16.59 -5.90 -7.79
CA GLY A 18 17.30 -4.66 -7.47
C GLY A 18 16.65 -3.80 -6.39
N LYS A 19 16.93 -2.48 -6.45
CA LYS A 19 16.49 -1.51 -5.44
C LYS A 19 15.15 -0.88 -5.83
N ARG A 20 14.17 -0.91 -4.94
CA ARG A 20 12.87 -0.22 -5.09
C ARG A 20 12.59 0.70 -3.92
N TYR A 21 11.97 1.84 -4.18
CA TYR A 21 11.46 2.74 -3.13
C TYR A 21 9.99 2.44 -2.90
N ILE A 22 9.64 2.10 -1.66
CA ILE A 22 8.26 1.90 -1.22
C ILE A 22 7.75 3.22 -0.67
N ASP A 23 6.58 3.67 -1.13
CA ASP A 23 6.03 4.96 -0.73
C ASP A 23 5.73 5.02 0.78
N ALA A 24 5.10 3.98 1.32
CA ALA A 24 4.84 3.84 2.75
C ALA A 24 4.90 2.38 3.22
N GLU A 25 5.45 2.13 4.40
CA GLU A 25 5.44 0.82 5.04
C GLU A 25 5.08 0.89 6.53
N TRP A 26 4.44 -0.16 7.00
CA TRP A 26 4.17 -0.47 8.39
C TRP A 26 4.81 -1.82 8.74
N PRO A 27 6.10 -1.84 9.11
CA PRO A 27 6.84 -3.08 9.34
C PRO A 27 6.25 -3.93 10.46
N GLU A 28 5.72 -3.29 11.51
CA GLU A 28 5.07 -3.96 12.64
C GLU A 28 3.87 -4.82 12.22
N TYR A 29 3.20 -4.43 11.13
CA TYR A 29 2.01 -5.12 10.60
C TYR A 29 2.32 -5.89 9.31
N GLY A 30 3.57 -5.85 8.85
CA GLY A 30 4.00 -6.40 7.58
C GLY A 30 3.21 -5.81 6.40
N VAL A 31 2.84 -4.53 6.42
CA VAL A 31 2.06 -3.90 5.34
C VAL A 31 2.91 -2.90 4.57
N THR A 32 2.86 -2.92 3.25
CA THR A 32 3.47 -1.91 2.37
C THR A 32 2.40 -1.30 1.46
N LEU A 33 2.49 0.00 1.18
CA LEU A 33 1.60 0.73 0.31
C LEU A 33 2.40 1.45 -0.77
N GLU A 34 2.03 1.23 -2.02
CA GLU A 34 2.55 1.94 -3.19
C GLU A 34 1.42 2.73 -3.86
N VAL A 35 1.70 3.98 -4.24
CA VAL A 35 0.75 4.88 -4.89
C VAL A 35 1.19 5.09 -6.34
N GLN A 36 0.45 4.49 -7.26
CA GLN A 36 0.76 4.56 -8.68
C GLN A 36 0.26 5.88 -9.28
N GLY A 37 1.15 6.52 -10.05
CA GLY A 37 0.82 7.74 -10.79
C GLY A 37 -0.07 7.46 -12.00
N ALA A 38 -0.91 8.43 -12.37
CA ALA A 38 -1.78 8.34 -13.53
C ALA A 38 -1.02 8.63 -14.83
N GLY A 39 -0.26 7.64 -15.33
CA GLY A 39 0.37 7.74 -16.65
C GLY A 39 -0.67 7.54 -17.76
N HIS A 40 -0.70 8.42 -18.76
CA HIS A 40 -1.64 8.64 -19.90
C HIS A 40 -2.21 7.43 -20.72
N GLY A 41 -2.41 6.24 -20.13
CA GLY A 41 -2.89 5.02 -20.80
C GLY A 41 -3.34 3.93 -19.81
N GLU A 42 -4.13 4.32 -18.80
CA GLU A 42 -4.28 3.65 -17.50
C GLU A 42 -4.96 2.26 -17.43
N LEU A 43 -5.45 1.68 -18.54
CA LEU A 43 -6.13 0.37 -18.44
C LEU A 43 -5.18 -0.83 -18.47
N LEU A 44 -4.10 -0.76 -19.25
CA LEU A 44 -3.15 -1.87 -19.39
C LEU A 44 -2.10 -1.91 -18.26
N ARG A 45 -1.79 -0.75 -17.65
CA ARG A 45 -0.89 -0.70 -16.48
C ARG A 45 -1.52 -1.24 -15.20
N ALA A 46 -2.85 -1.10 -15.06
CA ALA A 46 -3.59 -1.70 -13.96
C ALA A 46 -3.45 -3.25 -13.92
N LEU A 47 -3.24 -3.90 -15.08
CA LEU A 47 -3.07 -5.36 -15.19
C LEU A 47 -1.64 -5.83 -14.81
N ASP A 48 -0.61 -5.05 -15.12
CA ASP A 48 0.77 -5.35 -14.64
C ASP A 48 0.89 -5.12 -13.12
N ASP A 49 0.11 -4.19 -12.56
CA ASP A 49 0.05 -3.92 -11.13
C ASP A 49 -0.55 -5.09 -10.32
N ASP A 50 -1.46 -5.87 -10.92
CA ASP A 50 -2.02 -7.08 -10.30
C ASP A 50 -0.96 -8.17 -10.11
N VAL A 51 -0.01 -8.32 -11.05
CA VAL A 51 1.12 -9.26 -10.93
C VAL A 51 2.06 -8.81 -9.80
N ARG A 52 2.32 -7.50 -9.67
CA ARG A 52 3.14 -6.94 -8.58
C ARG A 52 2.51 -7.13 -7.19
N LEU A 53 1.18 -7.02 -7.09
CA LEU A 53 0.43 -7.31 -5.86
C LEU A 53 0.56 -8.78 -5.42
N VAL A 54 0.63 -9.71 -6.38
CA VAL A 54 0.85 -11.14 -6.11
C VAL A 54 2.30 -11.41 -5.68
N GLU A 55 3.31 -10.79 -6.30
CA GLU A 55 4.71 -10.98 -5.92
C GLU A 55 5.01 -10.48 -4.50
N LEU A 56 4.46 -9.33 -4.11
CA LEU A 56 4.70 -8.73 -2.79
C LEU A 56 3.97 -9.43 -1.63
N SER A 57 2.95 -10.23 -1.92
CA SER A 57 2.21 -11.01 -0.91
C SER A 57 2.91 -12.32 -0.51
N THR A 58 3.99 -12.71 -1.21
CA THR A 58 4.69 -13.99 -0.98
C THR A 58 5.69 -14.02 0.18
N GLU A 59 5.88 -12.93 0.94
CA GLU A 59 6.83 -12.86 2.07
C GLU A 59 6.15 -12.65 3.45
N GLY A 60 4.92 -13.11 3.66
CA GLY A 60 4.16 -12.82 4.89
C GLY A 60 3.79 -11.32 5.04
N SER A 61 4.32 -10.47 4.18
CA SER A 61 3.92 -9.08 3.97
C SER A 61 2.66 -8.98 3.12
N CYS A 62 1.82 -7.98 3.37
CA CYS A 62 0.75 -7.55 2.48
C CYS A 62 1.21 -6.28 1.77
N ALA A 63 1.33 -6.34 0.45
CA ALA A 63 1.39 -5.10 -0.31
C ALA A 63 0.03 -4.70 -0.82
N VAL A 64 -0.19 -3.40 -0.78
CA VAL A 64 -1.33 -2.71 -1.34
C VAL A 64 -0.78 -1.73 -2.38
N SER A 65 -1.36 -1.74 -3.56
CA SER A 65 -1.07 -0.79 -4.64
C SER A 65 -2.37 -0.08 -4.97
N ILE A 66 -2.31 1.23 -5.14
CA ILE A 66 -3.50 2.04 -5.45
C ILE A 66 -3.15 3.18 -6.40
N SER A 67 -4.02 3.45 -7.38
CA SER A 67 -3.89 4.63 -8.24
C SER A 67 -4.14 5.92 -7.46
N VAL A 68 -3.35 6.96 -7.77
CA VAL A 68 -3.58 8.33 -7.31
C VAL A 68 -4.98 8.84 -7.66
N LEU A 69 -5.61 8.35 -8.74
CA LEU A 69 -6.98 8.72 -9.10
C LEU A 69 -7.99 8.18 -8.09
N THR A 70 -7.83 6.94 -7.62
CA THR A 70 -8.69 6.37 -6.58
C THR A 70 -8.57 7.17 -5.28
N LEU A 71 -7.35 7.56 -4.88
CA LEU A 71 -7.13 8.40 -3.71
C LEU A 71 -7.75 9.80 -3.84
N ARG A 72 -7.82 10.35 -5.05
CA ARG A 72 -8.48 11.65 -5.30
C ARG A 72 -10.00 11.54 -5.37
N ALA A 73 -10.50 10.49 -5.99
CA ALA A 73 -11.93 10.30 -6.23
C ALA A 73 -12.68 9.84 -4.96
N ASN A 74 -12.08 8.94 -4.17
CA ASN A 74 -12.71 8.40 -2.97
C ASN A 74 -11.68 8.05 -1.88
N PRO A 75 -11.01 9.05 -1.29
CA PRO A 75 -10.00 8.81 -0.27
C PRO A 75 -10.54 8.07 0.95
N ASP A 76 -11.75 8.41 1.41
CA ASP A 76 -12.30 7.90 2.66
C ASP A 76 -12.62 6.40 2.60
N ALA A 77 -13.14 5.92 1.47
CA ALA A 77 -13.37 4.49 1.26
C ALA A 77 -12.06 3.69 1.34
N PHE A 78 -10.99 4.21 0.73
CA PHE A 78 -9.67 3.61 0.81
C PHE A 78 -9.17 3.56 2.25
N PHE A 79 -9.12 4.71 2.95
CA PHE A 79 -8.55 4.75 4.29
C PHE A 79 -9.33 3.91 5.30
N ARG A 80 -10.65 3.76 5.13
CA ARG A 80 -11.47 2.83 5.92
C ARG A 80 -11.07 1.37 5.70
N ALA A 81 -10.99 0.93 4.44
CA ALA A 81 -10.57 -0.44 4.12
C ALA A 81 -9.12 -0.70 4.56
N PHE A 82 -8.24 0.28 4.40
CA PHE A 82 -6.84 0.19 4.83
C PHE A 82 -6.71 0.10 6.35
N ALA A 83 -7.56 0.80 7.11
CA ALA A 83 -7.65 0.65 8.57
C ALA A 83 -8.13 -0.74 9.00
N GLU A 84 -9.00 -1.39 8.22
CA GLU A 84 -9.44 -2.78 8.47
C GLU A 84 -8.32 -3.77 8.19
N LEU A 85 -7.56 -3.58 7.11
CA LEU A 85 -6.36 -4.37 6.81
C LEU A 85 -5.35 -4.31 7.97
N LEU A 86 -4.95 -3.10 8.37
CA LEU A 86 -4.01 -2.93 9.49
C LEU A 86 -4.53 -3.57 10.77
N ALA A 87 -5.84 -3.46 11.06
CA ALA A 87 -6.45 -4.08 12.24
C ALA A 87 -6.39 -5.61 12.18
N SER A 88 -6.67 -6.23 11.03
CA SER A 88 -6.51 -7.69 10.84
C SER A 88 -5.06 -8.18 10.99
N ARG A 89 -4.10 -7.26 10.88
CA ARG A 89 -2.66 -7.49 11.04
C ARG A 89 -2.14 -7.10 12.44
N GLY A 90 -3.03 -6.79 13.38
CA GLY A 90 -2.68 -6.55 14.79
C GLY A 90 -2.62 -5.09 15.23
N TRP A 91 -2.95 -4.13 14.36
CA TRP A 91 -3.11 -2.75 14.79
C TRP A 91 -4.38 -2.54 15.62
N LEU A 92 -4.23 -2.04 16.84
CA LEU A 92 -5.37 -1.66 17.68
C LEU A 92 -5.80 -0.24 17.35
N ARG A 93 -7.04 -0.08 16.87
CA ARG A 93 -7.61 1.25 16.66
C ARG A 93 -7.72 1.97 18.01
N PRO A 94 -7.21 3.20 18.15
CA PRO A 94 -7.45 4.00 19.33
C PRO A 94 -8.96 4.15 19.55
N ALA A 95 -9.41 4.00 20.81
CA ALA A 95 -10.76 4.41 21.18
C ALA A 95 -10.91 5.90 20.84
N SER A 96 -12.00 6.25 20.15
CA SER A 96 -12.32 7.61 19.73
C SER A 96 -12.56 8.54 20.91
#